data_AF-A0A836QFB5-F1
#
_entry.id   AF-A0A836QFB5-F1
#
_cell.length_a   1.000
_cell.length_b   1.000
_cell.length_c   1.000
_cell.angle_alpha   90.00
_cell.angle_beta   90.00
_cell.angle_gamma   90.00
#
_symmetry.space_group_name_H-M   'P 1'
#
loop_
_entity.id
_entity.type
_entity.pdbx_description
1 polymer ?
#
loop_
_entity_poly.entity_id
_entity_poly.type
_entity_poly.pdbx_seq_one_letter_code
_entity_poly.pdbx_strand_id
1 'polypeptide(L)'
;MCADRERQPSTSEPRLLDRVRNRLRTRHYSPRTEKAYVSWIRRFILFHGRRHPDQMGEAEVTTFLTHLATQHRVAASTQNQALAALLFLYAQVLKRDLGGPNSPPHARRPTRVPVVLTRSEVASVLARMHGPSRLVATLLYGAGLRLLEGLQLRLKDIDFERQEVLVRDPKGRRPSVSVAELAGRPPPRTHPHRRALTCTRPL
;
A
#
# COMPACT_ATOMS: atom_id res chain seq x y z
N MET A 1 42.49 32.25 -23.45
CA MET A 1 41.10 32.46 -23.00
C MET A 1 40.30 31.22 -23.35
N CYS A 2 39.77 30.56 -22.33
CA CYS A 2 39.08 29.28 -22.41
C CYS A 2 37.80 29.42 -23.23
N ALA A 3 37.63 28.59 -24.26
CA ALA A 3 36.35 28.44 -24.94
C ALA A 3 35.45 27.57 -24.06
N ASP A 4 34.47 28.20 -23.42
CA ASP A 4 33.37 27.53 -22.74
C ASP A 4 32.60 26.67 -23.76
N ARG A 5 32.76 25.35 -23.66
CA ARG A 5 31.86 24.39 -24.30
C ARG A 5 30.58 24.32 -23.49
N GLU A 6 29.57 25.09 -23.89
CA GLU A 6 28.20 24.94 -23.42
C GLU A 6 27.74 23.49 -23.61
N ARG A 7 27.54 22.80 -22.49
CA ARG A 7 27.02 21.44 -22.45
C ARG A 7 25.50 21.52 -22.63
N GLN A 8 25.04 21.41 -23.88
CA GLN A 8 23.60 21.30 -24.17
C GLN A 8 22.99 20.10 -23.41
N PRO A 9 21.85 20.26 -22.71
CA PRO A 9 21.16 19.14 -22.09
C PRO A 9 20.54 18.30 -23.20
N SER A 10 21.06 17.09 -23.40
CA SER A 10 20.47 16.12 -24.32
C SER A 10 19.05 15.81 -23.86
N THR A 11 18.05 16.22 -24.64
CA THR A 11 16.66 15.77 -24.52
C THR A 11 16.56 14.32 -24.98
N SER A 12 17.16 13.41 -24.21
CA SER A 12 17.04 11.97 -24.46
C SER A 12 15.61 11.55 -24.11
N GLU A 13 14.94 10.82 -24.99
CA GLU A 13 13.65 10.21 -24.69
C GLU A 13 13.69 9.50 -23.32
N PRO A 14 12.67 9.70 -22.46
CA PRO A 14 12.66 9.12 -21.14
C PRO A 14 12.72 7.60 -21.24
N ARG A 15 13.69 7.00 -20.54
CA ARG A 15 13.87 5.54 -20.49
C ARG A 15 12.56 4.87 -20.05
N LEU A 16 12.32 3.63 -20.47
CA LEU A 16 11.07 2.90 -20.19
C LEU A 16 10.65 2.98 -18.70
N LEU A 17 11.60 2.78 -17.78
CA LEU A 17 11.31 2.82 -16.35
C LEU A 17 10.97 4.22 -15.84
N ASP A 18 11.48 5.27 -16.49
CA ASP A 18 11.15 6.66 -16.16
C ASP A 18 9.74 6.99 -16.66
N ARG A 19 9.36 6.49 -17.85
CA ARG A 19 7.96 6.54 -18.33
C ARG A 19 7.01 5.84 -17.36
N VAL A 20 7.39 4.66 -16.84
CA VAL A 20 6.61 3.92 -15.84
C VAL A 20 6.43 4.75 -14.56
N ARG A 21 7.52 5.29 -14.01
CA ARG A 21 7.46 6.13 -12.80
C ARG A 21 6.59 7.36 -12.99
N ASN A 22 6.80 8.07 -14.09
CA ASN A 22 6.00 9.26 -14.41
C ASN A 22 4.52 8.90 -14.48
N ARG A 23 4.17 7.81 -15.16
CA ARG A 23 2.78 7.37 -15.28
C ARG A 23 2.16 6.96 -13.93
N LEU A 24 2.93 6.31 -13.05
CA LEU A 24 2.49 5.94 -11.70
C LEU A 24 2.24 7.19 -10.84
N ARG A 25 3.13 8.18 -10.91
CA ARG A 25 3.01 9.43 -10.17
C ARG A 25 1.84 10.29 -10.66
N THR A 26 1.64 10.41 -11.96
CA THR A 26 0.48 11.12 -12.53
C THR A 26 -0.85 10.50 -12.11
N ARG A 27 -0.88 9.18 -11.88
CA ARG A 27 -2.06 8.47 -11.35
C ARG A 27 -2.11 8.42 -9.81
N HIS A 28 -1.25 9.19 -9.13
CA HIS A 28 -1.21 9.29 -7.67
C HIS A 28 -1.03 7.95 -6.94
N TYR A 29 -0.31 7.00 -7.56
CA TYR A 29 0.06 5.77 -6.86
C TYR A 29 1.06 6.06 -5.74
N SER A 30 1.00 5.24 -4.68
CA SER A 30 1.93 5.40 -3.56
C SER A 30 3.38 5.13 -3.98
N PRO A 31 4.38 5.76 -3.33
CA PRO A 31 5.80 5.49 -3.58
C PRO A 31 6.17 4.01 -3.37
N ARG A 32 5.46 3.31 -2.48
CA ARG A 32 5.65 1.87 -2.26
C ARG A 32 5.19 1.06 -3.46
N THR A 33 4.06 1.41 -4.06
CA THR A 33 3.58 0.79 -5.31
C THR A 33 4.53 1.06 -6.45
N GLU A 34 5.06 2.29 -6.57
CA GLU A 34 6.05 2.63 -7.59
C GLU A 34 7.28 1.73 -7.50
N LYS A 35 7.88 1.63 -6.31
CA LYS A 35 9.03 0.75 -6.06
C LYS A 35 8.72 -0.71 -6.41
N ALA A 36 7.55 -1.21 -5.99
CA ALA A 36 7.15 -2.59 -6.26
C ALA A 36 6.99 -2.86 -7.77
N TYR A 37 6.29 -1.98 -8.49
CA TYR A 37 6.04 -2.15 -9.92
C TYR A 37 7.33 -2.07 -10.72
N VAL A 38 8.17 -1.07 -10.47
CA VAL A 38 9.49 -0.93 -11.13
C VAL A 38 10.36 -2.16 -10.86
N SER A 39 10.34 -2.70 -9.63
CA SER A 39 11.07 -3.92 -9.29
C SER A 39 10.56 -5.13 -10.09
N TRP A 40 9.25 -5.32 -10.20
CA TRP A 40 8.69 -6.44 -10.97
C TRP A 40 8.96 -6.34 -12.46
N ILE A 41 8.81 -5.15 -13.03
CA ILE A 41 9.10 -4.90 -14.45
C ILE A 41 10.59 -5.17 -14.75
N ARG A 42 11.50 -4.74 -13.86
CA ARG A 42 12.93 -5.05 -13.99
C ARG A 42 13.20 -6.56 -13.96
N ARG A 43 12.60 -7.30 -13.03
CA ARG A 43 12.77 -8.75 -12.94
C ARG A 43 12.26 -9.46 -14.19
N PHE A 44 11.12 -9.02 -14.74
CA PHE A 44 10.57 -9.54 -15.98
C PHE A 44 11.53 -9.32 -17.16
N ILE A 45 12.06 -8.10 -17.32
CA ILE A 45 13.03 -7.78 -18.39
C ILE A 45 14.31 -8.62 -18.23
N LEU A 46 14.82 -8.77 -17.01
CA LEU A 46 16.02 -9.56 -16.76
C LEU A 46 15.80 -11.05 -17.02
N PHE A 47 14.63 -11.59 -16.67
CA PHE A 47 14.26 -12.97 -16.94
C PHE A 47 14.25 -13.30 -18.44
N HIS A 48 13.82 -12.34 -19.27
CA HIS A 48 13.80 -12.48 -20.74
C HIS A 48 15.07 -11.93 -21.41
N GLY A 49 16.22 -11.97 -20.72
CA GLY A 49 17.52 -11.64 -21.33
C GLY A 49 17.65 -10.18 -21.77
N ARG A 50 16.99 -9.24 -21.09
CA ARG A 50 16.95 -7.80 -21.43
C ARG A 50 16.24 -7.47 -22.75
N ARG A 51 15.41 -8.37 -23.28
CA ARG A 51 14.47 -8.05 -24.38
C ARG A 51 13.57 -6.89 -23.98
N HIS A 52 13.28 -6.00 -24.94
CA HIS A 52 12.39 -4.87 -24.68
C HIS A 52 10.94 -5.37 -24.54
N PRO A 53 10.16 -4.91 -23.54
CA PRO A 53 8.76 -5.34 -23.34
C PRO A 53 7.82 -5.13 -24.53
N ASP A 54 8.12 -4.20 -25.46
CA ASP A 54 7.35 -4.09 -26.71
C ASP A 54 7.51 -5.30 -27.64
N GLN A 55 8.58 -6.08 -27.51
CA GLN A 55 8.81 -7.29 -28.29
C GLN A 55 8.29 -8.55 -27.60
N MET A 56 7.57 -8.37 -26.48
CA MET A 56 7.06 -9.44 -25.64
C MET A 56 5.56 -9.25 -25.43
N GLY A 57 4.84 -10.34 -25.21
CA GLY A 57 3.41 -10.31 -25.02
C GLY A 57 2.95 -11.24 -23.91
N GLU A 58 1.73 -11.74 -24.08
CA GLU A 58 1.07 -12.60 -23.11
C GLU A 58 1.84 -13.89 -22.82
N ALA A 59 2.42 -14.51 -23.85
CA ALA A 59 3.21 -15.73 -23.71
C ALA A 59 4.38 -15.52 -22.74
N GLU A 60 5.18 -14.47 -22.93
CA GLU A 60 6.31 -14.15 -22.04
C GLU A 60 5.87 -13.80 -20.62
N VAL A 61 4.72 -13.13 -20.46
CA VAL A 61 4.14 -12.82 -19.16
C VAL A 61 3.74 -14.12 -18.45
N THR A 62 3.05 -15.02 -19.13
CA THR A 62 2.65 -16.32 -18.60
C THR A 62 3.86 -17.17 -18.23
N THR A 63 4.88 -17.27 -19.09
CA THR A 63 6.13 -17.99 -18.79
C THR A 63 6.81 -17.43 -17.54
N PHE A 64 6.89 -16.11 -17.41
CA PHE A 64 7.49 -15.48 -16.22
C PHE A 64 6.69 -15.75 -14.94
N LEU A 65 5.36 -15.65 -15.00
CA LEU A 65 4.50 -15.92 -13.84
C LEU A 65 4.54 -17.40 -13.44
N THR A 66 4.60 -18.31 -14.40
CA THR A 66 4.77 -19.75 -14.15
C THR A 66 6.13 -20.02 -13.51
N HIS A 67 7.20 -19.42 -14.01
CA HIS A 67 8.54 -19.53 -13.40
C HIS A 67 8.55 -19.05 -11.94
N LEU A 68 7.85 -17.93 -11.64
CA LEU A 68 7.71 -17.46 -10.26
C LEU A 68 6.96 -18.47 -9.37
N ALA A 69 5.93 -19.11 -9.89
CA ALA A 69 5.13 -20.09 -9.16
C ALA A 69 5.87 -21.42 -8.93
N THR A 70 6.60 -21.93 -9.92
CA THR A 70 7.23 -23.26 -9.87
C THR A 70 8.62 -23.24 -9.25
N GLN A 71 9.50 -22.35 -9.71
CA GLN A 71 10.91 -22.34 -9.28
C GLN A 71 11.13 -21.53 -8.01
N HIS A 72 10.46 -20.39 -7.89
CA HIS A 72 10.59 -19.53 -6.69
C HIS A 72 9.52 -19.80 -5.62
N ARG A 73 8.53 -20.66 -5.90
CA ARG A 73 7.42 -21.01 -5.00
C ARG A 73 6.79 -19.80 -4.32
N VAL A 74 6.65 -18.69 -5.07
CA VAL A 74 6.19 -17.44 -4.47
C VAL A 74 4.73 -17.56 -4.04
N ALA A 75 4.37 -16.88 -2.96
CA ALA A 75 2.98 -16.79 -2.54
C ALA A 75 2.09 -16.17 -3.63
N ALA A 76 0.82 -16.59 -3.70
CA ALA A 76 -0.18 -16.04 -4.63
C ALA A 76 -0.29 -14.50 -4.56
N SER A 77 -0.07 -13.91 -3.38
CA SER A 77 -0.05 -12.45 -3.23
C SER A 77 1.12 -11.76 -3.93
N THR A 78 2.27 -12.42 -3.99
CA THR A 78 3.47 -11.98 -4.70
C THR A 78 3.27 -12.10 -6.21
N GLN A 79 2.72 -13.23 -6.68
CA GLN A 79 2.40 -13.43 -8.10
C GLN A 79 1.39 -12.39 -8.61
N ASN A 80 0.32 -12.12 -7.85
CA ASN A 80 -0.66 -11.10 -8.24
C ASN A 80 -0.07 -9.68 -8.26
N GLN A 81 0.92 -9.38 -7.41
CA GLN A 81 1.64 -8.09 -7.48
C GLN A 81 2.50 -7.99 -8.74
N ALA A 82 3.15 -9.07 -9.15
CA ALA A 82 3.91 -9.12 -10.39
C ALA A 82 2.97 -8.95 -11.60
N LEU A 83 1.87 -9.71 -11.65
CA LEU A 83 0.87 -9.60 -12.71
C LEU A 83 0.27 -8.20 -12.81
N ALA A 84 -0.11 -7.58 -11.69
CA ALA A 84 -0.63 -6.21 -11.68
C ALA A 84 0.38 -5.19 -12.22
N ALA A 85 1.68 -5.35 -11.91
CA ALA A 85 2.73 -4.49 -12.43
C ALA A 85 2.91 -4.64 -13.96
N LEU A 86 2.80 -5.87 -14.46
CA LEU A 86 2.91 -6.14 -15.91
C LEU A 86 1.68 -5.64 -16.66
N LEU A 87 0.47 -5.92 -16.18
CA LEU A 87 -0.75 -5.36 -16.77
C LEU A 87 -0.71 -3.82 -16.80
N PHE A 88 -0.20 -3.19 -15.73
CA PHE A 88 0.00 -1.74 -15.72
C PHE A 88 1.00 -1.27 -16.79
N LEU A 89 2.15 -1.94 -16.93
CA LEU A 89 3.15 -1.60 -17.94
C LEU A 89 2.52 -1.61 -19.35
N TYR A 90 1.86 -2.72 -19.71
CA TYR A 90 1.32 -2.89 -21.05
C TYR A 90 0.14 -1.93 -21.32
N ALA A 91 -0.84 -1.86 -20.42
CA ALA A 91 -2.00 -1.02 -20.63
C ALA A 91 -1.68 0.49 -20.54
N GLN A 92 -0.87 0.91 -19.57
CA GLN A 92 -0.70 2.33 -19.26
C GLN A 92 0.50 2.99 -19.94
N VAL A 93 1.57 2.23 -20.18
CA VAL A 93 2.84 2.75 -20.73
C VAL A 93 2.99 2.37 -22.20
N LEU A 94 2.78 1.09 -22.54
CA LEU A 94 2.95 0.59 -23.91
C LEU A 94 1.68 0.71 -24.77
N LYS A 95 0.53 1.02 -24.14
CA LYS A 95 -0.78 1.14 -24.81
C LYS A 95 -1.20 -0.12 -25.58
N ARG A 96 -0.77 -1.28 -25.09
CA ARG A 96 -1.13 -2.58 -25.63
C ARG A 96 -2.03 -3.30 -24.65
N ASP A 97 -3.09 -3.89 -25.17
CA ASP A 97 -3.97 -4.72 -24.36
C ASP A 97 -3.40 -6.13 -24.26
N LEU A 98 -3.20 -6.59 -23.03
CA LEU A 98 -2.91 -7.99 -22.70
C LEU A 98 -4.16 -8.69 -22.14
N GLY A 99 -5.26 -7.96 -21.97
CA GLY A 99 -6.49 -8.33 -21.27
C GLY A 99 -7.55 -8.99 -22.14
N GLY A 100 -7.16 -9.77 -23.14
CA GLY A 100 -8.07 -10.64 -23.88
C GLY A 100 -8.51 -11.88 -23.08
N PRO A 101 -9.30 -12.79 -23.68
CA PRO A 101 -9.76 -14.03 -23.05
C PRO A 101 -8.64 -14.95 -22.55
N ASN A 102 -7.39 -14.74 -22.99
CA ASN A 102 -6.23 -15.52 -22.60
C ASN A 102 -5.36 -14.84 -21.51
N SER A 103 -5.79 -13.71 -20.95
CA SER A 103 -5.04 -13.03 -19.89
C SER A 103 -4.68 -14.00 -18.74
N PRO A 104 -3.42 -13.98 -18.25
CA PRO A 104 -3.01 -14.88 -17.18
C PRO A 104 -3.94 -14.75 -15.97
N PRO A 105 -4.51 -15.86 -15.47
CA PRO A 105 -5.46 -15.80 -14.38
C PRO A 105 -4.77 -15.29 -13.11
N HIS A 106 -5.51 -14.52 -12.31
CA HIS A 106 -5.04 -14.17 -10.97
C HIS A 106 -4.89 -15.42 -10.11
N ALA A 107 -3.77 -15.50 -9.39
CA ALA A 107 -3.53 -16.58 -8.45
C ALA A 107 -4.54 -16.48 -7.30
N ARG A 108 -5.24 -17.59 -7.02
CA ARG A 108 -6.17 -17.68 -5.89
C ARG A 108 -5.40 -17.53 -4.58
N ARG A 109 -5.81 -16.57 -3.76
CA ARG A 109 -5.24 -16.40 -2.42
C ARG A 109 -6.07 -17.22 -1.43
N PRO A 110 -5.46 -18.08 -0.61
CA PRO A 110 -6.18 -18.73 0.47
C PRO A 110 -6.66 -17.67 1.47
N THR A 111 -7.95 -17.73 1.83
CA THR A 111 -8.55 -16.87 2.85
C THR A 111 -7.97 -17.25 4.20
N ARG A 112 -7.21 -16.35 4.82
CA ARG A 112 -6.74 -16.54 6.20
C ARG A 112 -7.78 -16.01 7.16
N VAL A 113 -8.23 -16.86 8.07
CA VAL A 113 -9.04 -16.43 9.21
C VAL A 113 -8.13 -15.60 10.12
N PRO A 114 -8.52 -14.38 10.53
CA PRO A 114 -7.72 -13.59 11.45
C PRO A 114 -7.57 -14.33 12.78
N VAL A 115 -6.33 -14.59 13.20
CA VAL A 115 -6.04 -15.04 14.55
C VAL A 115 -5.95 -13.78 15.42
N VAL A 116 -6.83 -13.67 16.40
CA VAL A 116 -6.88 -12.53 17.33
C VAL A 116 -6.37 -12.96 18.70
N LEU A 117 -5.60 -12.07 19.34
CA LEU A 117 -5.16 -12.27 20.71
C LEU A 117 -6.34 -12.04 21.68
N THR A 118 -6.38 -12.84 22.74
CA THR A 118 -7.26 -12.61 23.88
C THR A 118 -6.84 -11.37 24.67
N ARG A 119 -7.75 -10.82 25.46
CA ARG A 119 -7.46 -9.63 26.29
C ARG A 119 -6.28 -9.85 27.25
N SER A 120 -6.16 -11.05 27.82
CA SER A 120 -5.06 -11.43 28.72
C SER A 120 -3.71 -11.53 28.00
N GLU A 121 -3.69 -12.07 26.77
CA GLU A 121 -2.48 -12.09 25.94
C GLU A 121 -2.03 -10.69 25.56
N VAL A 122 -2.97 -9.82 25.16
CA VAL A 122 -2.66 -8.41 24.84
C VAL A 122 -2.09 -7.70 26.07
N ALA A 123 -2.71 -7.85 27.24
CA ALA A 123 -2.22 -7.27 28.48
C ALA A 123 -0.79 -7.77 28.81
N SER A 124 -0.54 -9.06 28.63
CA SER A 124 0.78 -9.67 28.86
C SER A 124 1.85 -9.13 27.91
N VAL A 125 1.50 -8.93 26.63
CA VAL A 125 2.41 -8.33 25.64
C VAL A 125 2.70 -6.87 26.01
N LEU A 126 1.67 -6.05 26.26
CA LEU A 126 1.83 -4.64 26.59
C LEU A 126 2.62 -4.41 27.89
N ALA A 127 2.48 -5.31 28.87
CA ALA A 127 3.23 -5.25 30.13
C ALA A 127 4.74 -5.43 29.94
N ARG A 128 5.17 -6.13 28.88
CA ARG A 128 6.59 -6.36 28.55
C ARG A 128 7.18 -5.31 27.61
N MET A 129 6.36 -4.40 27.08
CA MET A 129 6.80 -3.32 26.20
C MET A 129 7.17 -2.07 27.01
N HIS A 130 8.10 -1.27 26.49
CA HIS A 130 8.65 -0.10 27.20
C HIS A 130 8.79 1.09 26.27
N GLY A 131 8.69 2.30 26.84
CA GLY A 131 8.91 3.55 26.10
C GLY A 131 7.92 3.78 24.94
N PRO A 132 8.36 4.40 23.83
CA PRO A 132 7.49 4.77 22.72
C PRO A 132 6.75 3.59 22.07
N SER A 133 7.36 2.40 22.04
CA SER A 133 6.74 1.21 21.42
C SER A 133 5.50 0.76 22.20
N ARG A 134 5.52 0.85 23.53
CA ARG A 134 4.35 0.56 24.38
C ARG A 134 3.22 1.55 24.09
N LEU A 135 3.52 2.85 24.05
CA LEU A 135 2.53 3.88 23.75
C LEU A 135 1.88 3.65 22.39
N VAL A 136 2.68 3.40 21.35
CA VAL A 136 2.16 3.11 20.01
C VAL A 136 1.30 1.85 20.04
N ALA A 137 1.76 0.75 20.65
CA ALA A 137 0.98 -0.49 20.72
C ALA A 137 -0.34 -0.32 21.46
N THR A 138 -0.36 0.43 22.56
CA THR A 138 -1.58 0.77 23.31
C THR A 138 -2.55 1.60 22.46
N LEU A 139 -2.05 2.59 21.71
CA LEU A 139 -2.89 3.40 20.81
C LEU A 139 -3.45 2.56 19.64
N LEU A 140 -2.63 1.71 19.02
CA LEU A 140 -3.08 0.82 17.94
C LEU A 140 -4.19 -0.11 18.42
N TYR A 141 -4.02 -0.71 19.60
CA TYR A 141 -5.02 -1.61 20.19
C TYR A 141 -6.27 -0.87 20.66
N GLY A 142 -6.11 0.20 21.44
CA GLY A 142 -7.21 0.92 22.09
C GLY A 142 -8.07 1.76 21.15
N ALA A 143 -7.49 2.26 20.05
CA ALA A 143 -8.21 3.07 19.05
C ALA A 143 -8.40 2.33 17.71
N GLY A 144 -8.00 1.06 17.62
CA GLY A 144 -8.13 0.24 16.41
C GLY A 144 -7.36 0.77 15.19
N LEU A 145 -6.30 1.56 15.42
CA LEU A 145 -5.55 2.20 14.34
C LEU A 145 -4.71 1.18 13.58
N ARG A 146 -4.55 1.40 12.27
CA ARG A 146 -3.52 0.68 11.51
C ARG A 146 -2.15 1.20 11.90
N LEU A 147 -1.12 0.35 11.75
CA LEU A 147 0.26 0.69 12.11
C LEU A 147 0.71 2.05 11.55
N LEU A 148 0.47 2.31 10.26
CA LEU A 148 0.86 3.59 9.65
C LEU A 148 0.00 4.77 10.10
N GLU A 149 -1.26 4.55 10.46
CA GLU A 149 -2.13 5.60 11.00
C GLU A 149 -1.64 6.03 12.39
N GLY A 150 -1.30 5.07 13.27
CA GLY A 150 -0.73 5.37 14.58
C GLY A 150 0.67 6.02 14.51
N LEU A 151 1.52 5.59 13.58
CA LEU A 151 2.87 6.16 13.42
C LEU A 151 2.89 7.55 12.77
N GLN A 152 1.82 7.95 12.06
CA GLN A 152 1.71 9.25 11.39
C GLN A 152 0.79 10.22 12.14
N LEU A 153 0.34 9.84 13.33
CA LEU A 153 -0.52 10.65 14.16
C LEU A 153 0.18 11.96 14.56
N ARG A 154 -0.53 13.07 14.44
CA ARG A 154 -0.03 14.39 14.86
C ARG A 154 -0.70 14.81 16.15
N LEU A 155 -0.04 15.68 16.92
CA LEU A 155 -0.61 16.19 18.17
C LEU A 155 -2.01 16.81 17.97
N LYS A 156 -2.22 17.51 16.86
CA LYS A 156 -3.52 18.11 16.47
C LYS A 156 -4.63 17.11 16.12
N ASP A 157 -4.30 15.84 16.01
CA ASP A 157 -5.25 14.77 15.70
C ASP A 157 -5.83 14.13 16.97
N ILE A 158 -5.37 14.55 18.15
CA ILE A 158 -5.82 14.03 19.45
C ILE A 158 -6.69 15.08 20.13
N ASP A 159 -7.94 14.72 20.42
CA ASP A 159 -8.82 15.49 21.28
C ASP A 159 -8.84 14.84 22.67
N PHE A 160 -8.18 15.48 23.64
CA PHE A 160 -8.08 14.97 25.00
C PHE A 160 -9.37 15.12 25.79
N GLU A 161 -10.24 16.08 25.45
CA GLU A 161 -11.52 16.26 26.13
C GLU A 161 -12.52 15.18 25.72
N ARG A 162 -12.54 14.87 24.42
CA ARG A 162 -13.45 13.88 23.83
C ARG A 162 -12.89 12.47 23.82
N GLN A 163 -11.60 12.30 24.13
CA GLN A 163 -10.86 11.03 24.01
C GLN A 163 -10.97 10.45 22.59
N GLU A 164 -10.87 11.33 21.60
CA GLU A 164 -11.03 10.99 20.18
C GLU A 164 -9.71 11.18 19.43
N VAL A 165 -9.51 10.31 18.45
CA VAL A 165 -8.38 10.37 17.54
C VAL A 165 -8.90 10.54 16.11
N LEU A 166 -8.51 11.64 15.48
CA LEU A 166 -8.84 11.93 14.09
C LEU A 166 -7.89 11.18 13.15
N VAL A 167 -8.40 10.16 12.47
CA VAL A 167 -7.64 9.37 11.50
C VAL A 167 -7.73 10.00 10.12
N ARG A 168 -6.59 10.49 9.63
CA ARG A 168 -6.47 11.05 8.28
C ARG A 168 -6.15 9.94 7.29
N ASP A 169 -6.97 9.79 6.25
CA ASP A 169 -6.63 8.86 5.16
C ASP A 169 -5.62 9.52 4.20
N PRO A 170 -4.42 8.93 4.00
CA PRO A 170 -3.44 9.45 3.06
C PRO A 170 -3.92 9.41 1.59
N LYS A 171 -5.02 8.72 1.29
CA LYS A 171 -5.64 8.67 -0.05
C LYS A 171 -6.74 9.71 -0.26
N GLY A 172 -6.86 10.70 0.63
CA GLY A 172 -7.79 11.83 0.46
C GLY A 172 -9.27 11.46 0.61
N ARG A 173 -9.57 10.32 1.26
CA ARG A 173 -10.94 9.99 1.67
C ARG A 173 -11.31 10.81 2.90
N ARG A 174 -12.61 10.92 3.17
CA ARG A 174 -13.12 11.63 4.36
C ARG A 174 -12.41 11.08 5.61
N PRO A 175 -11.85 11.96 6.45
CA PRO A 175 -11.23 11.52 7.69
C PRO A 175 -12.27 10.80 8.54
N SER A 176 -11.84 9.75 9.23
CA SER A 176 -12.69 9.00 10.16
C SER A 176 -12.25 9.31 11.59
N VAL A 177 -13.22 9.38 12.51
CA VAL A 177 -12.95 9.52 13.94
C VAL A 177 -12.90 8.12 14.54
N SER A 178 -11.80 7.80 15.22
CA SER A 178 -11.71 6.63 16.09
C SER A 178 -11.81 7.09 17.53
N VAL A 179 -12.74 6.53 18.27
CA VAL A 179 -12.79 6.73 19.73
C VAL A 179 -11.67 5.91 20.34
N ALA A 180 -10.82 6.57 21.13
CA ALA A 180 -9.73 5.91 21.82
C ALA A 180 -10.10 5.85 23.30
N GLU A 181 -10.17 4.65 23.87
CA GLU A 181 -10.17 4.55 25.33
C GLU A 181 -8.72 4.77 25.81
N LEU A 182 -8.35 6.05 25.89
CA LEU A 182 -7.09 6.48 26.46
C LEU A 182 -7.14 6.18 27.96
N ALA A 183 -6.56 5.04 28.35
CA ALA A 183 -6.55 4.56 29.72
C ALA A 183 -6.08 5.67 30.68
N GLY A 184 -6.97 6.13 31.58
CA GLY A 184 -6.57 7.13 32.58
C GLY A 184 -7.62 7.94 33.36
N ARG A 185 -8.95 7.75 33.23
CA ARG A 185 -9.94 8.38 34.13
C ARG A 185 -11.20 7.51 34.32
N PRO A 186 -11.85 7.52 35.51
CA PRO A 186 -13.18 6.93 35.66
C PRO A 186 -14.19 7.65 34.76
N PRO A 187 -15.27 6.96 34.34
CA PRO A 187 -16.18 7.47 33.30
C PRO A 187 -16.73 8.85 33.67
N PRO A 188 -16.78 9.82 32.73
CA PRO A 188 -17.45 11.08 32.99
C PRO A 188 -18.92 10.80 33.29
N ARG A 189 -19.39 11.38 34.39
CA ARG A 189 -20.80 11.35 34.79
C ARG A 189 -21.65 11.79 33.62
N THR A 190 -22.66 10.99 33.33
CA THR A 190 -23.68 11.21 32.31
C THR A 190 -24.24 12.63 32.35
N HIS A 191 -24.04 13.38 31.27
CA HIS A 191 -24.89 14.51 30.92
C HIS A 191 -25.56 14.22 29.57
N PRO A 192 -26.90 14.25 29.50
CA PRO A 192 -27.63 13.81 28.33
C PRO A 192 -27.82 14.98 27.36
N HIS A 193 -27.01 15.09 26.31
CA HIS A 193 -27.43 15.86 25.13
C HIS A 193 -26.93 15.22 23.81
N ARG A 194 -27.87 14.51 23.18
CA ARG A 194 -28.09 14.27 21.74
C ARG A 194 -26.97 14.70 20.77
N ARG A 195 -26.54 13.74 19.93
CA ARG A 195 -26.97 13.64 18.52
C ARG A 195 -26.59 12.28 17.92
N ALA A 196 -27.61 11.54 17.51
CA ALA A 196 -27.47 10.38 16.66
C ALA A 196 -26.95 10.81 15.27
N LEU A 197 -25.89 10.17 14.79
CA LEU A 197 -25.59 10.10 13.36
C LEU A 197 -25.71 8.64 12.96
N THR A 198 -26.89 8.33 12.44
CA THR A 198 -27.29 7.05 11.85
C THR A 198 -26.44 6.75 10.63
N CYS A 199 -25.74 5.61 10.68
CA CYS A 199 -25.20 4.97 9.50
C CYS A 199 -26.37 4.31 8.75
N THR A 200 -26.91 4.98 7.73
CA THR A 200 -27.80 4.33 6.74
C THR A 200 -27.00 4.09 5.46
N ARG A 201 -26.75 2.82 5.19
CA ARG A 201 -26.31 2.27 3.90
C ARG A 201 -27.55 2.13 3.00
N PRO A 202 -27.52 2.54 1.73
CA PRO A 202 -28.32 1.89 0.72
C PRO A 202 -27.48 0.85 -0.05
N LEU A 203 -28.19 -0.19 -0.46
CA LEU A 203 -27.77 -1.31 -1.31
C LEU A 203 -27.36 -0.84 -2.71
#